data_AF-A0A958V6W2-F1
#
_entry.id   AF-A0A958V6W2-F1
#
_cell.length_a   1.000
_cell.length_b   1.000
_cell.length_c   1.000
_cell.angle_alpha   90.00
_cell.angle_beta   90.00
_cell.angle_gamma   90.00
#
_symmetry.space_group_name_H-M   'P 1'
#
loop_
_entity.id
_entity.type
_entity.pdbx_description
1 polymer ?
#
loop_
_entity_poly.entity_id
_entity_poly.type
_entity_poly.pdbx_seq_one_letter_code
_entity_poly.pdbx_strand_id
1 'polypeptide(L)'
;MDQLVELIQSMSKMEKRQFVLEQKSLSPENHIFTLYKEVVKADAYDENALKKLFKGKTFVKILPTIKNQLYRALLSSMREFHKKSNIDFIIRNELTEIDILIKKKLYTQALKKCNAIKKNIESHERFTYYMEVILKETELKFYTQKNKEFVNQINRSITTARWVGRSYYLYAYQKLMLFRTQSMLWNGKTFDEIKYDPTREKKFLDVRSAYYYNLHHSLLYHVQTKNYQEALKVSDSLIQLMEENPHEFEDNPEQKVDVWYACGMAYLFNGEHEKLDKILSDIEELKTDNRRIAIRKNERLIDLKLQQILVHNKGEEELDTIRDIVEEESKDYSTFYAQKFWDALSTIYMKRNEFRESLKCNYHLLIYKKTRRANHYYIRATLREIYLYYVQGKETIFESRLKSVTRSNMPLTDQEKSLLKNIKNGEKIAAYKAYLMRKKKT
;
A
#
# COMPACT_ATOMS: atom_id res chain seq x y z
N MET A 1 -17.32 5.69 11.81
CA MET A 1 -17.65 4.25 11.83
C MET A 1 -17.13 3.70 13.16
N ASP A 2 -17.78 2.69 13.73
CA ASP A 2 -17.43 2.19 15.07
C ASP A 2 -16.19 1.28 14.98
N GLN A 3 -15.19 1.50 15.84
CA GLN A 3 -13.91 0.75 15.80
C GLN A 3 -14.10 -0.77 15.89
N LEU A 4 -15.11 -1.24 16.63
CA LEU A 4 -15.41 -2.66 16.74
C LEU A 4 -15.91 -3.24 15.40
N VAL A 5 -16.76 -2.48 14.71
CA VAL A 5 -17.34 -2.87 13.42
C VAL A 5 -16.26 -2.90 12.36
N GLU A 6 -15.39 -1.89 12.32
CA GLU A 6 -14.22 -1.85 11.44
C GLU A 6 -13.33 -3.09 11.63
N LEU A 7 -13.10 -3.49 12.89
CA LEU A 7 -12.32 -4.69 13.18
C LEU A 7 -13.02 -5.95 12.67
N ILE A 8 -14.31 -6.13 12.98
CA ILE A 8 -15.08 -7.32 12.55
C ILE A 8 -15.17 -7.40 11.01
N GLN A 9 -15.30 -6.27 10.32
CA GLN A 9 -15.35 -6.21 8.87
C GLN A 9 -13.99 -6.48 8.20
N SER A 10 -12.88 -6.19 8.89
CA SER A 10 -11.54 -6.44 8.36
C SER A 10 -11.07 -7.89 8.51
N MET A 11 -11.68 -8.67 9.42
CA MET A 11 -11.37 -10.08 9.61
C MET A 11 -11.74 -10.94 8.40
N SER A 12 -10.83 -11.84 8.03
CA SER A 12 -11.02 -12.92 7.06
C SER A 12 -12.08 -13.93 7.53
N LYS A 13 -12.57 -14.74 6.58
CA LYS A 13 -13.52 -15.82 6.87
C LYS A 13 -12.95 -16.83 7.88
N MET A 14 -11.65 -17.12 7.79
CA MET A 14 -10.98 -18.05 8.69
C MET A 14 -10.80 -17.49 10.10
N GLU A 15 -10.42 -16.22 10.25
CA GLU A 15 -10.33 -15.56 11.56
C GLU A 15 -11.70 -15.50 12.25
N LYS A 16 -12.76 -15.18 11.50
CA LYS A 16 -14.14 -15.20 12.03
C LYS A 16 -14.54 -16.59 12.49
N ARG A 17 -14.23 -17.62 11.69
CA ARG A 17 -14.50 -19.02 12.06
C ARG A 17 -13.76 -19.42 13.33
N GLN A 18 -12.48 -19.08 13.44
CA GLN A 18 -11.68 -19.37 14.63
C GLN A 18 -12.27 -18.72 15.88
N PHE A 19 -12.62 -17.43 15.81
CA PHE A 19 -13.25 -16.72 16.91
C PHE A 19 -14.56 -17.38 17.36
N VAL A 20 -15.42 -17.76 16.41
CA VAL A 20 -16.69 -18.45 16.71
C VAL A 20 -16.46 -19.78 17.42
N LEU A 21 -15.45 -20.57 16.99
CA LEU A 21 -15.11 -21.84 17.63
C LEU A 21 -14.62 -21.63 19.07
N GLU A 22 -13.75 -20.65 19.28
CA GLU A 22 -13.26 -20.31 20.63
C GLU A 22 -14.39 -19.86 21.55
N GLN A 23 -15.29 -18.98 21.08
CA GLN A 23 -16.39 -18.47 21.89
C GLN A 23 -17.45 -19.53 22.19
N LYS A 24 -17.68 -20.50 21.29
CA LYS A 24 -18.61 -21.63 21.53
C LYS A 24 -18.10 -22.61 22.58
N SER A 25 -16.79 -22.72 22.74
CA SER A 25 -16.17 -23.52 23.81
C SER A 25 -16.26 -22.85 25.18
N LEU A 26 -16.62 -21.57 25.24
CA LEU A 26 -16.96 -20.87 26.47
C LEU A 26 -18.43 -21.09 26.84
N SER A 27 -18.82 -20.63 28.04
CA SER A 27 -20.19 -20.78 28.58
C SER A 27 -21.29 -20.39 27.56
N PRO A 28 -22.44 -21.09 27.52
CA PRO A 28 -23.56 -20.82 26.61
C PRO A 28 -24.10 -19.37 26.68
N GLU A 29 -24.02 -18.73 27.85
CA GLU A 29 -24.53 -17.37 28.11
C GLU A 29 -23.45 -16.30 27.96
N ASN A 30 -22.71 -16.33 26.85
CA ASN A 30 -21.64 -15.36 26.62
C ASN A 30 -22.18 -14.08 25.96
N HIS A 31 -22.26 -13.00 26.74
CA HIS A 31 -22.61 -11.66 26.26
C HIS A 31 -21.71 -11.15 25.12
N ILE A 32 -20.42 -11.54 25.11
CA ILE A 32 -19.46 -11.19 24.05
C ILE A 32 -19.88 -11.85 22.73
N PHE A 33 -20.19 -13.14 22.78
CA PHE A 33 -20.61 -13.89 21.59
C PHE A 33 -21.97 -13.43 21.06
N THR A 34 -22.88 -13.09 21.98
CA THR A 34 -24.19 -12.51 21.63
C THR A 34 -24.02 -11.19 20.89
N LEU A 35 -23.19 -10.27 21.42
CA LEU A 35 -22.90 -9.00 20.75
C LEU A 35 -22.28 -9.21 19.37
N TYR A 36 -21.31 -10.13 19.25
CA TYR A 36 -20.67 -10.44 17.98
C TYR A 36 -21.67 -10.88 16.91
N LYS A 37 -22.58 -11.80 17.23
CA LYS A 37 -23.60 -12.28 16.28
C LYS A 37 -24.48 -11.16 15.76
N GLU A 38 -24.90 -10.25 16.63
CA GLU A 38 -25.78 -9.15 16.23
C GLU A 38 -25.03 -8.11 15.39
N VAL A 39 -23.76 -7.83 15.71
CA VAL A 39 -22.94 -6.91 14.90
C VAL A 39 -22.63 -7.49 13.52
N VAL A 40 -22.40 -8.80 13.40
CA VAL A 40 -22.12 -9.46 12.11
C VAL A 40 -23.35 -9.50 11.20
N LYS A 41 -24.57 -9.59 11.76
CA LYS A 41 -25.83 -9.60 11.00
C LYS A 41 -26.23 -8.22 10.48
N ALA A 42 -25.77 -7.15 11.11
CA ALA A 42 -26.21 -5.80 10.78
C ALA A 42 -25.50 -5.29 9.51
N ASP A 43 -26.26 -4.97 8.46
CA ASP A 43 -25.72 -4.35 7.24
C ASP A 43 -25.13 -2.95 7.51
N ALA A 44 -25.74 -2.21 8.45
CA ALA A 44 -25.23 -0.95 8.96
C ALA A 44 -25.29 -0.94 10.49
N TYR A 45 -24.16 -0.62 11.13
CA TYR A 45 -24.11 -0.54 12.59
C TYR A 45 -24.90 0.67 13.09
N ASP A 46 -25.96 0.40 13.85
CA ASP A 46 -26.70 1.40 14.62
C ASP A 46 -26.71 0.99 16.11
N GLU A 47 -25.98 1.75 16.93
CA GLU A 47 -25.90 1.50 18.36
C GLU A 47 -27.27 1.68 19.05
N ASN A 48 -28.13 2.56 18.53
CA ASN A 48 -29.48 2.74 19.07
C ASN A 48 -30.38 1.54 18.76
N ALA A 49 -30.25 0.95 17.57
CA ALA A 49 -30.92 -0.30 17.22
C ALA A 49 -30.46 -1.45 18.12
N LEU A 50 -29.15 -1.57 18.40
CA LEU A 50 -28.61 -2.54 19.35
C LEU A 50 -29.16 -2.32 20.77
N LYS A 51 -29.19 -1.08 21.26
CA LYS A 51 -29.77 -0.76 22.59
C LYS A 51 -31.25 -1.11 22.67
N LYS A 52 -32.01 -0.95 21.57
CA LYS A 52 -33.41 -1.37 21.48
C LYS A 52 -33.57 -2.88 21.48
N LEU A 53 -32.75 -3.62 20.74
CA LEU A 53 -32.74 -5.09 20.68
C LEU A 53 -32.49 -5.74 22.05
N PHE A 54 -31.71 -5.09 22.91
CA PHE A 54 -31.39 -5.58 24.25
C PHE A 54 -32.17 -4.88 25.38
N LYS A 55 -33.21 -4.10 25.06
CA LYS A 55 -33.99 -3.33 26.04
C LYS A 55 -34.55 -4.25 27.15
N GLY A 56 -34.32 -3.88 28.41
CA GLY A 56 -34.75 -4.67 29.58
C GLY A 56 -33.71 -5.66 30.13
N LYS A 57 -32.60 -5.91 29.41
CA LYS A 57 -31.49 -6.71 29.93
C LYS A 57 -30.44 -5.83 30.61
N THR A 58 -29.75 -6.36 31.63
CA THR A 58 -28.54 -5.75 32.24
C THR A 58 -27.50 -5.37 31.18
N PHE A 59 -27.51 -6.08 30.06
CA PHE A 59 -26.71 -5.87 28.86
C PHE A 59 -26.62 -4.41 28.38
N VAL A 60 -27.71 -3.63 28.37
CA VAL A 60 -27.68 -2.23 27.88
C VAL A 60 -26.82 -1.34 28.78
N LYS A 61 -26.84 -1.57 30.09
CA LYS A 61 -26.04 -0.80 31.06
C LYS A 61 -24.54 -1.11 30.95
N ILE A 62 -24.19 -2.33 30.54
CA ILE A 62 -22.79 -2.79 30.43
C ILE A 62 -22.29 -2.85 28.97
N LEU A 63 -23.06 -2.36 27.99
CA LEU A 63 -22.72 -2.43 26.57
C LEU A 63 -21.33 -1.85 26.25
N PRO A 64 -20.91 -0.67 26.77
CA PRO A 64 -19.55 -0.16 26.54
C PRO A 64 -18.47 -1.14 27.02
N THR A 65 -18.68 -1.75 28.18
CA THR A 65 -17.79 -2.77 28.75
C THR A 65 -17.73 -4.01 27.88
N ILE A 66 -18.88 -4.52 27.42
CA ILE A 66 -18.95 -5.70 26.55
C ILE A 66 -18.30 -5.40 25.19
N LYS A 67 -18.48 -4.21 24.60
CA LYS A 67 -17.80 -3.81 23.36
C LYS A 67 -16.28 -3.87 23.52
N ASN A 68 -15.76 -3.32 24.62
CA ASN A 68 -14.32 -3.38 24.93
C ASN A 68 -13.82 -4.82 25.14
N GLN A 69 -14.60 -5.65 25.85
CA GLN A 69 -14.27 -7.06 26.05
C GLN A 69 -14.29 -7.84 24.72
N LEU A 70 -15.29 -7.61 23.87
CA LEU A 70 -15.38 -8.21 22.53
C LEU A 70 -14.20 -7.79 21.67
N TYR A 71 -13.86 -6.51 21.63
CA TYR A 71 -12.70 -6.02 20.89
C TYR A 71 -11.40 -6.71 21.33
N ARG A 72 -11.17 -6.82 22.65
CA ARG A 72 -10.00 -7.55 23.20
C ARG A 72 -10.04 -9.04 22.88
N ALA A 73 -11.21 -9.67 22.95
CA ALA A 73 -11.38 -11.09 22.64
C ALA A 73 -11.08 -11.36 21.15
N LEU A 74 -11.55 -10.50 20.24
CA LEU A 74 -11.26 -10.59 18.81
C LEU A 74 -9.75 -10.46 18.54
N LEU A 75 -9.09 -9.46 19.13
CA LEU A 75 -7.62 -9.31 19.01
C LEU A 75 -6.86 -10.49 19.60
N SER A 76 -7.32 -11.07 20.71
CA SER A 76 -6.71 -12.25 21.31
C SER A 76 -6.84 -13.47 20.41
N SER A 77 -8.03 -13.68 19.84
CA SER A 77 -8.32 -14.78 18.93
C SER A 77 -7.47 -14.72 17.67
N MET A 78 -7.40 -13.54 17.03
CA MET A 78 -6.55 -13.35 15.85
C MET A 78 -5.06 -13.54 16.18
N ARG A 79 -4.60 -13.10 17.36
CA ARG A 79 -3.22 -13.34 17.80
C ARG A 79 -2.91 -14.82 17.89
N GLU A 80 -3.80 -15.63 18.47
CA GLU A 80 -3.61 -17.07 18.58
C GLU A 80 -3.69 -17.74 17.19
N PHE A 81 -4.60 -17.28 16.33
CA PHE A 81 -4.70 -17.74 14.94
C PHE A 81 -3.40 -17.53 14.14
N HIS A 82 -2.79 -16.35 14.23
CA HIS A 82 -1.56 -15.99 13.49
C HIS A 82 -0.27 -16.49 14.14
N LYS A 83 -0.36 -17.03 15.35
CA LYS A 83 0.78 -17.39 16.20
C LYS A 83 1.79 -18.34 15.54
N LYS A 84 1.31 -19.19 14.64
CA LYS A 84 2.09 -20.25 13.97
C LYS A 84 2.36 -20.00 12.49
N SER A 85 1.73 -18.99 11.89
CA SER A 85 1.81 -18.73 10.44
C SER A 85 2.63 -17.49 10.11
N ASN A 86 2.78 -16.56 11.05
CA ASN A 86 3.51 -15.32 10.84
C ASN A 86 4.85 -15.33 11.59
N ILE A 87 5.92 -15.09 10.86
CA ILE A 87 7.30 -15.20 11.36
C ILE A 87 7.58 -14.29 12.56
N ASP A 88 7.03 -13.06 12.59
CA ASP A 88 7.22 -12.13 13.69
C ASP A 88 6.57 -12.66 14.98
N PHE A 89 5.39 -13.29 14.88
CA PHE A 89 4.77 -13.95 16.03
C PHE A 89 5.54 -15.19 16.46
N ILE A 90 6.00 -16.02 15.52
CA ILE A 90 6.83 -17.21 15.81
C ILE A 90 8.08 -16.80 16.59
N ILE A 91 8.84 -15.82 16.09
CA ILE A 91 10.07 -15.32 16.72
C ILE A 91 9.77 -14.81 18.14
N ARG A 92 8.71 -14.00 18.31
CA ARG A 92 8.35 -13.47 19.64
C ARG A 92 7.95 -14.57 20.63
N ASN A 93 7.27 -15.61 20.18
CA ASN A 93 6.94 -16.74 21.03
C ASN A 93 8.19 -17.52 21.43
N GLU A 94 9.09 -17.80 20.50
CA GLU A 94 10.35 -18.49 20.79
C GLU A 94 11.22 -17.69 21.77
N LEU A 95 11.29 -16.35 21.62
CA LEU A 95 11.94 -15.46 22.58
C LEU A 95 11.30 -15.56 23.98
N THR A 96 9.97 -15.61 24.04
CA THR A 96 9.24 -15.78 25.32
C THR A 96 9.56 -17.12 25.96
N GLU A 97 9.65 -18.19 25.18
CA GLU A 97 10.05 -19.52 25.67
C GLU A 97 11.50 -19.53 26.16
N ILE A 98 12.41 -18.86 25.47
CA ILE A 98 13.81 -18.66 25.91
C ILE A 98 13.83 -17.99 27.29
N ASP A 99 13.04 -16.92 27.48
CA ASP A 99 12.95 -16.22 28.77
C ASP A 99 12.40 -17.09 29.90
N ILE A 100 11.41 -17.94 29.60
CA ILE A 100 10.87 -18.89 30.56
C ILE A 100 11.96 -19.89 30.98
N LEU A 101 12.71 -20.44 30.03
CA LEU A 101 13.79 -21.39 30.32
C LEU A 101 14.92 -20.75 31.12
N ILE A 102 15.29 -19.51 30.81
CA ILE A 102 16.27 -18.72 31.58
C ILE A 102 15.79 -18.57 33.04
N LYS A 103 14.53 -18.16 33.25
CA LYS A 103 13.94 -18.01 34.60
C LYS A 103 13.91 -19.33 35.38
N LYS A 104 13.78 -20.45 34.68
CA LYS A 104 13.83 -21.80 35.27
C LYS A 104 15.26 -22.36 35.41
N LYS A 105 16.29 -21.58 35.09
CA LYS A 105 17.71 -21.96 35.08
C LYS A 105 18.05 -23.12 34.13
N LEU A 106 17.21 -23.36 33.12
CA LEU A 106 17.40 -24.41 32.11
C LEU A 106 18.27 -23.88 30.95
N TYR A 107 19.48 -23.42 31.25
CA TYR A 107 20.31 -22.63 30.34
C TYR A 107 20.72 -23.36 29.06
N THR A 108 21.04 -24.66 29.13
CA THR A 108 21.39 -25.45 27.95
C THR A 108 20.22 -25.56 26.97
N GLN A 109 18.99 -25.64 27.47
CA GLN A 109 17.78 -25.68 26.63
C GLN A 109 17.52 -24.31 25.98
N ALA A 110 17.66 -23.24 26.77
CA ALA A 110 17.54 -21.87 26.27
C ALA A 110 18.58 -21.58 25.16
N LEU A 111 19.83 -22.00 25.35
CA LEU A 111 20.91 -21.80 24.39
C LEU A 111 20.65 -22.53 23.06
N LYS A 112 20.11 -23.76 23.12
CA LYS A 112 19.68 -24.49 21.91
C LYS A 112 18.61 -23.72 21.14
N LYS A 113 17.61 -23.15 21.84
CA LYS A 113 16.58 -22.31 21.21
C LYS A 113 17.16 -21.03 20.60
N CYS A 114 18.07 -20.33 21.29
CA CYS A 114 18.77 -19.16 20.72
C CYS A 114 19.49 -19.49 19.40
N ASN A 115 20.11 -20.68 19.30
CA ASN A 115 20.79 -21.08 18.05
C ASN A 115 19.81 -21.42 16.92
N ALA A 116 18.65 -22.00 17.24
CA ALA A 116 17.62 -22.29 16.25
C ALA A 116 16.98 -21.01 15.70
N ILE A 117 16.56 -20.09 16.58
CA ILE A 117 15.82 -18.88 16.17
C ILE A 117 16.67 -17.92 15.32
N LYS A 118 18.00 -17.87 15.52
CA LYS A 118 18.89 -17.00 14.72
C LYS A 118 18.80 -17.27 13.22
N LYS A 119 18.71 -18.54 12.82
CA LYS A 119 18.59 -18.94 11.41
C LYS A 119 17.29 -18.42 10.80
N ASN A 120 16.18 -18.52 11.55
CA ASN A 120 14.88 -17.99 11.14
C ASN A 120 14.91 -16.46 11.04
N ILE A 121 15.60 -15.78 11.98
CA ILE A 121 15.72 -14.33 11.95
C ILE A 121 16.55 -13.85 10.74
N GLU A 122 17.67 -14.51 10.44
CA GLU A 122 18.53 -14.18 9.30
C GLU A 122 17.80 -14.41 7.96
N SER A 123 17.21 -15.59 7.77
CA SER A 123 16.50 -15.93 6.51
C SER A 123 15.28 -15.06 6.22
N HIS A 124 14.68 -14.45 7.25
CA HIS A 124 13.53 -13.54 7.12
C HIS A 124 13.89 -12.07 7.41
N GLU A 125 15.18 -11.70 7.42
CA GLU A 125 15.62 -10.30 7.53
C GLU A 125 15.07 -9.57 8.78
N ARG A 126 14.79 -10.30 9.87
CA ARG A 126 14.18 -9.77 11.11
C ARG A 126 15.23 -9.31 12.12
N PHE A 127 16.25 -8.59 11.65
CA PHE A 127 17.43 -8.17 12.42
C PHE A 127 17.13 -7.41 13.71
N THR A 128 15.95 -6.80 13.85
CA THR A 128 15.48 -6.23 15.12
C THR A 128 15.50 -7.21 16.27
N TYR A 129 15.10 -8.47 16.05
CA TYR A 129 15.12 -9.49 17.11
C TYR A 129 16.50 -10.12 17.27
N TYR A 130 17.35 -10.05 16.24
CA TYR A 130 18.68 -10.64 16.30
C TYR A 130 19.53 -10.02 17.41
N MET A 131 19.42 -8.70 17.62
CA MET A 131 20.09 -8.01 18.74
C MET A 131 19.70 -8.62 20.08
N GLU A 132 18.40 -8.84 20.31
CA GLU A 132 17.91 -9.42 21.55
C GLU A 132 18.44 -10.85 21.76
N VAL A 133 18.48 -11.66 20.70
CA VAL A 133 19.01 -13.03 20.76
C VAL A 133 20.51 -13.04 21.06
N ILE A 134 21.33 -12.19 20.43
CA ILE A 134 22.78 -12.10 20.72
C ILE A 134 23.01 -11.81 22.21
N LEU A 135 22.25 -10.87 22.77
CA LEU A 135 22.41 -10.47 24.17
C LEU A 135 22.08 -11.64 25.11
N LYS A 136 20.91 -12.27 24.94
CA LYS A 136 20.50 -13.43 25.75
C LYS A 136 21.45 -14.62 25.58
N GLU A 137 21.90 -14.90 24.35
CA GLU A 137 22.86 -15.96 24.09
C GLU A 137 24.19 -15.73 24.79
N THR A 138 24.69 -14.49 24.76
CA THR A 138 25.96 -14.13 25.41
C THR A 138 25.86 -14.24 26.93
N GLU A 139 24.75 -13.81 27.51
CA GLU A 139 24.45 -13.99 28.94
C GLU A 139 24.36 -15.48 29.33
N LEU A 140 23.65 -16.29 28.55
CA LEU A 140 23.55 -17.74 28.76
C LEU A 140 24.91 -18.44 28.70
N LYS A 141 25.75 -18.06 27.74
CA LYS A 141 27.11 -18.59 27.59
C LYS A 141 27.99 -18.19 28.77
N PHE A 142 27.85 -16.97 29.30
CA PHE A 142 28.55 -16.56 30.51
C PHE A 142 28.22 -17.47 31.72
N TYR A 143 26.95 -17.87 31.88
CA TYR A 143 26.55 -18.77 32.95
C TYR A 143 26.97 -20.23 32.74
N THR A 144 27.19 -20.66 31.49
CA THR A 144 27.41 -22.07 31.15
C THR A 144 28.85 -22.40 30.74
N GLN A 145 29.65 -21.42 30.34
CA GLN A 145 31.02 -21.60 29.82
C GLN A 145 32.00 -20.70 30.59
N LYS A 146 32.99 -21.30 31.25
CA LYS A 146 34.03 -20.59 32.03
C LYS A 146 35.43 -20.91 31.52
N ASN A 147 35.74 -20.61 30.26
CA ASN A 147 37.08 -20.83 29.69
C ASN A 147 37.58 -19.62 28.87
N LYS A 148 38.87 -19.61 28.52
CA LYS A 148 39.51 -18.55 27.71
C LYS A 148 38.86 -18.35 26.34
N GLU A 149 38.19 -19.37 25.83
CA GLU A 149 37.48 -19.33 24.54
C GLU A 149 36.24 -18.42 24.59
N PHE A 150 35.67 -18.20 25.78
CA PHE A 150 34.51 -17.33 25.97
C PHE A 150 34.78 -15.87 25.56
N VAL A 151 35.98 -15.35 25.80
CA VAL A 151 36.37 -13.99 25.38
C VAL A 151 36.31 -13.84 23.85
N ASN A 152 36.79 -14.85 23.11
CA ASN A 152 36.71 -14.86 21.65
C ASN A 152 35.26 -14.92 21.17
N GLN A 153 34.39 -15.65 21.87
CA GLN A 153 32.96 -15.69 21.57
C GLN A 153 32.29 -14.33 21.82
N ILE A 154 32.62 -13.62 22.91
CA ILE A 154 32.14 -12.26 23.16
C ILE A 154 32.57 -11.33 22.02
N ASN A 155 33.84 -11.38 21.59
CA ASN A 155 34.31 -10.55 20.48
C ASN A 155 33.53 -10.81 19.19
N ARG A 156 33.18 -12.07 18.90
CA ARG A 156 32.29 -12.41 17.78
C ARG A 156 30.87 -11.83 17.97
N SER A 157 30.30 -11.94 19.17
CA SER A 157 29.01 -11.32 19.50
C SER A 157 29.03 -9.79 19.30
N ILE A 158 30.11 -9.11 19.72
CA ILE A 158 30.28 -7.66 19.54
C ILE A 158 30.32 -7.29 18.05
N THR A 159 31.09 -8.01 17.24
CA THR A 159 31.16 -7.77 15.79
C THR A 159 29.80 -7.98 15.13
N THR A 160 29.10 -9.05 15.52
CA THR A 160 27.76 -9.35 15.00
C THR A 160 26.76 -8.26 15.40
N ALA A 161 26.76 -7.83 16.66
CA ALA A 161 25.89 -6.76 17.16
C ALA A 161 26.15 -5.42 16.44
N ARG A 162 27.41 -5.09 16.12
CA ARG A 162 27.74 -3.91 15.30
C ARG A 162 27.16 -4.02 13.89
N TRP A 163 27.29 -5.17 13.25
CA TRP A 163 26.75 -5.40 11.91
C TRP A 163 25.22 -5.29 11.94
N VAL A 164 24.54 -6.02 12.83
CA VAL A 164 23.07 -5.98 12.98
C VAL A 164 22.56 -4.56 13.26
N GLY A 165 23.20 -3.85 14.18
CA GLY A 165 22.85 -2.46 14.50
C GLY A 165 23.00 -1.53 13.29
N ARG A 166 24.05 -1.72 12.48
CA ARG A 166 24.26 -0.95 11.26
C ARG A 166 23.25 -1.30 10.16
N SER A 167 22.95 -2.58 9.94
CA SER A 167 21.93 -3.02 9.00
C SER A 167 20.56 -2.45 9.38
N TYR A 168 20.17 -2.54 10.65
CA TYR A 168 18.91 -1.96 11.13
C TYR A 168 18.86 -0.43 10.94
N TYR A 169 19.95 0.28 11.25
CA TYR A 169 20.05 1.71 11.01
C TYR A 169 19.81 2.05 9.53
N LEU A 170 20.49 1.34 8.61
CA LEU A 170 20.36 1.59 7.16
C LEU A 170 18.94 1.32 6.69
N TYR A 171 18.34 0.18 7.07
CA TYR A 171 16.94 -0.13 6.79
C TYR A 171 16.00 0.99 7.28
N ALA A 172 16.11 1.38 8.55
CA ALA A 172 15.26 2.41 9.14
C ALA A 172 15.45 3.75 8.44
N TYR A 173 16.69 4.15 8.16
CA TYR A 173 17.02 5.37 7.46
C TYR A 173 16.38 5.40 6.06
N GLN A 174 16.57 4.36 5.25
CA GLN A 174 16.03 4.30 3.89
C GLN A 174 14.51 4.38 3.90
N LYS A 175 13.86 3.64 4.80
CA LYS A 175 12.40 3.64 4.96
C LYS A 175 11.84 4.98 5.46
N LEU A 176 12.51 5.65 6.39
CA LEU A 176 12.08 6.97 6.89
C LEU A 176 12.28 8.05 5.83
N MET A 177 13.40 8.02 5.12
CA MET A 177 13.66 8.95 4.02
C MET A 177 12.64 8.78 2.89
N LEU A 178 12.23 7.53 2.61
CA LEU A 178 11.11 7.26 1.72
C LEU A 178 9.85 8.02 2.15
N PHE A 179 9.37 7.80 3.38
CA PHE A 179 8.13 8.42 3.83
C PHE A 179 8.22 9.94 3.86
N ARG A 180 9.39 10.49 4.21
CA ARG A 180 9.66 11.93 4.13
C ARG A 180 9.51 12.44 2.71
N THR A 181 10.21 11.82 1.75
CA THR A 181 10.19 12.25 0.34
C THR A 181 8.79 12.12 -0.25
N GLN A 182 8.10 11.00 -0.06
CA GLN A 182 6.71 10.82 -0.51
C GLN A 182 5.78 11.87 0.08
N SER A 183 5.86 12.13 1.38
CA SER A 183 5.03 13.14 2.04
C SER A 183 5.28 14.54 1.46
N MET A 184 6.53 14.92 1.21
CA MET A 184 6.86 16.21 0.58
C MET A 184 6.31 16.30 -0.84
N LEU A 185 6.50 15.28 -1.66
CA LEU A 185 5.96 15.21 -3.03
C LEU A 185 4.43 15.27 -3.04
N TRP A 186 3.75 14.56 -2.13
CA TRP A 186 2.29 14.60 -2.00
C TRP A 186 1.76 15.98 -1.59
N ASN A 187 2.60 16.79 -0.94
CA ASN A 187 2.31 18.17 -0.58
C ASN A 187 2.68 19.17 -1.69
N GLY A 188 3.07 18.70 -2.87
CA GLY A 188 3.31 19.50 -4.07
C GLY A 188 4.76 19.92 -4.27
N LYS A 189 5.70 19.43 -3.46
CA LYS A 189 7.12 19.68 -3.68
C LYS A 189 7.64 18.92 -4.89
N THR A 190 8.67 19.43 -5.56
CA THR A 190 9.44 18.68 -6.58
C THR A 190 10.69 18.04 -5.96
N PHE A 191 11.30 17.09 -6.66
CA PHE A 191 12.57 16.49 -6.22
C PHE A 191 13.70 17.52 -6.09
N ASP A 192 13.73 18.53 -6.96
CA ASP A 192 14.69 19.64 -6.92
C ASP A 192 14.52 20.48 -5.65
N GLU A 193 13.28 20.81 -5.29
CA GLU A 193 12.97 21.56 -4.06
C GLU A 193 13.30 20.77 -2.78
N ILE A 194 13.24 19.44 -2.85
CA ILE A 194 13.63 18.55 -1.75
C ILE A 194 15.15 18.39 -1.68
N LYS A 195 15.89 18.81 -2.72
CA LYS A 195 17.32 18.54 -2.92
C LYS A 195 17.63 17.05 -2.80
N TYR A 196 16.78 16.26 -3.43
CA TYR A 196 16.87 14.82 -3.38
C TYR A 196 18.03 14.32 -4.24
N ASP A 197 18.89 13.49 -3.65
CA ASP A 197 20.03 12.89 -4.33
C ASP A 197 19.91 11.36 -4.24
N PRO A 198 19.58 10.67 -5.35
CA PRO A 198 19.46 9.22 -5.36
C PRO A 198 20.79 8.52 -5.12
N THR A 199 21.94 9.21 -5.23
CA THR A 199 23.27 8.62 -5.04
C THR A 199 23.78 8.70 -3.60
N ARG A 200 23.15 9.53 -2.78
CA ARG A 200 23.52 9.74 -1.38
C ARG A 200 23.21 8.47 -0.60
N GLU A 201 24.26 7.73 -0.27
CA GLU A 201 24.25 6.58 0.65
C GLU A 201 23.83 5.22 0.03
N LYS A 202 24.47 4.86 -1.09
CA LYS A 202 24.36 3.55 -1.78
C LYS A 202 25.06 2.40 -1.03
N LYS A 203 24.94 2.32 0.29
CA LYS A 203 25.46 1.19 1.08
C LYS A 203 24.30 0.39 1.64
N PHE A 204 24.21 -0.87 1.22
CA PHE A 204 23.21 -1.83 1.69
C PHE A 204 23.96 -2.96 2.39
N LEU A 205 23.44 -3.37 3.54
CA LEU A 205 23.96 -4.51 4.29
C LEU A 205 22.95 -5.64 4.39
N ASP A 206 21.73 -5.42 3.91
CA ASP A 206 20.56 -6.26 4.11
C ASP A 206 19.57 -6.02 2.95
N VAL A 207 18.69 -7.00 2.72
CA VAL A 207 17.73 -7.01 1.60
C VAL A 207 16.74 -5.86 1.74
N ARG A 208 16.31 -5.55 2.96
CA ARG A 208 15.32 -4.50 3.21
C ARG A 208 15.86 -3.12 2.90
N SER A 209 17.08 -2.79 3.33
CA SER A 209 17.70 -1.51 3.01
C SER A 209 17.91 -1.35 1.50
N ALA A 210 18.31 -2.41 0.80
CA ALA A 210 18.40 -2.43 -0.66
C ALA A 210 17.03 -2.21 -1.33
N TYR A 211 15.97 -2.90 -0.86
CA TYR A 211 14.60 -2.74 -1.36
C TYR A 211 14.11 -1.29 -1.24
N TYR A 212 14.16 -0.70 -0.04
CA TYR A 212 13.64 0.64 0.20
C TYR A 212 14.41 1.71 -0.60
N TYR A 213 15.73 1.53 -0.75
CA TYR A 213 16.53 2.39 -1.61
C TYR A 213 16.15 2.22 -3.09
N ASN A 214 16.25 1.02 -3.64
CA ASN A 214 16.07 0.83 -5.07
C ASN A 214 14.64 1.20 -5.51
N LEU A 215 13.60 0.78 -4.77
CA LEU A 215 12.20 0.99 -5.17
C LEU A 215 11.79 2.46 -5.20
N HIS A 216 12.21 3.24 -4.22
CA HIS A 216 11.64 4.56 -4.01
C HIS A 216 12.63 5.70 -3.98
N HIS A 217 13.89 5.43 -3.62
CA HIS A 217 14.94 6.42 -3.75
C HIS A 217 15.37 6.54 -5.20
N SER A 218 15.73 5.41 -5.81
CA SER A 218 16.25 5.43 -7.18
C SER A 218 15.14 5.33 -8.23
N LEU A 219 14.30 4.29 -8.20
CA LEU A 219 13.36 4.02 -9.29
C LEU A 219 12.30 5.13 -9.45
N LEU A 220 11.60 5.52 -8.36
CA LEU A 220 10.62 6.60 -8.45
C LEU A 220 11.24 7.94 -8.90
N TYR A 221 12.47 8.24 -8.45
CA TYR A 221 13.19 9.42 -8.90
C TYR A 221 13.44 9.36 -10.40
N HIS A 222 13.98 8.26 -10.91
CA HIS A 222 14.25 8.07 -12.34
C HIS A 222 12.97 8.13 -13.19
N VAL A 223 11.87 7.51 -12.74
CA VAL A 223 10.59 7.58 -13.45
C VAL A 223 10.04 9.01 -13.50
N GLN A 224 10.09 9.75 -12.39
CA GLN A 224 9.55 11.12 -12.36
C GLN A 224 10.44 12.13 -13.10
N THR A 225 11.75 11.95 -13.07
CA THR A 225 12.72 12.74 -13.85
C THR A 225 12.81 12.27 -15.31
N LYS A 226 12.02 11.26 -15.70
CA LYS A 226 11.98 10.65 -17.03
C LYS A 226 13.31 10.05 -17.49
N ASN A 227 14.19 9.72 -16.55
CA ASN A 227 15.39 8.94 -16.82
C ASN A 227 15.02 7.44 -16.91
N TYR A 228 14.30 7.08 -17.98
CA TYR A 228 13.70 5.75 -18.11
C TYR A 228 14.76 4.64 -18.23
N GLN A 229 15.92 4.92 -18.82
CA GLN A 229 17.03 3.96 -18.95
C GLN A 229 17.61 3.56 -17.59
N GLU A 230 17.83 4.51 -16.68
CA GLU A 230 18.26 4.16 -15.32
C GLU A 230 17.13 3.50 -14.52
N ALA A 231 15.88 3.91 -14.74
CA ALA A 231 14.72 3.23 -14.14
C ALA A 231 14.66 1.75 -14.54
N LEU A 232 15.00 1.42 -15.79
CA LEU A 232 15.04 0.04 -16.28
C LEU A 232 16.08 -0.81 -15.53
N LYS A 233 17.32 -0.31 -15.42
CA LYS A 233 18.40 -0.99 -14.70
C LYS A 233 18.07 -1.28 -13.23
N VAL A 234 17.48 -0.29 -12.57
CA VAL A 234 17.07 -0.40 -11.16
C VAL A 234 15.91 -1.38 -11.01
N SER A 235 14.98 -1.40 -11.97
CA SER A 235 13.87 -2.36 -11.98
C SER A 235 14.36 -3.80 -12.10
N ASP A 236 15.27 -4.09 -13.03
CA ASP A 236 15.85 -5.42 -13.17
C ASP A 236 16.59 -5.87 -11.90
N SER A 237 17.34 -4.95 -11.27
CA SER A 237 18.01 -5.21 -9.99
C SER A 237 17.03 -5.49 -8.85
N LEU A 238 15.86 -4.84 -8.83
CA LEU A 238 14.81 -5.06 -7.83
C LEU A 238 14.10 -6.39 -8.02
N ILE A 239 13.80 -6.76 -9.27
CA ILE A 239 13.19 -8.05 -9.58
C ILE A 239 14.16 -9.16 -9.17
N GLN A 240 15.45 -9.05 -9.50
CA GLN A 240 16.46 -10.00 -9.07
C GLN A 240 16.55 -10.10 -7.54
N LEU A 241 16.62 -8.96 -6.83
CA LEU A 241 16.65 -8.93 -5.36
C LEU A 241 15.43 -9.66 -4.76
N MET A 242 14.26 -9.51 -5.37
CA MET A 242 13.03 -10.17 -4.94
C MET A 242 13.03 -11.68 -5.23
N GLU A 243 13.51 -12.09 -6.40
CA GLU A 243 13.61 -13.50 -6.81
C GLU A 243 14.66 -14.25 -5.98
N GLU A 244 15.77 -13.61 -5.60
CA GLU A 244 16.81 -14.20 -4.74
C GLU A 244 16.41 -14.32 -3.27
N ASN A 245 15.40 -13.55 -2.82
CA ASN A 245 14.99 -13.48 -1.42
C ASN A 245 13.49 -13.71 -1.23
N PRO A 246 12.93 -14.85 -1.71
CA PRO A 246 11.48 -15.06 -1.79
C PRO A 246 10.78 -14.94 -0.44
N HIS A 247 11.40 -15.46 0.64
CA HIS A 247 10.83 -15.43 1.99
C HIS A 247 10.50 -14.01 2.50
N GLU A 248 11.35 -13.02 2.24
CA GLU A 248 11.09 -11.64 2.70
C GLU A 248 9.88 -11.01 1.97
N PHE A 249 9.70 -11.32 0.70
CA PHE A 249 8.59 -10.78 -0.11
C PHE A 249 7.30 -11.60 0.01
N GLU A 250 7.40 -12.89 0.36
CA GLU A 250 6.26 -13.74 0.75
C GLU A 250 5.70 -13.32 2.12
N ASP A 251 6.57 -12.99 3.07
CA ASP A 251 6.17 -12.42 4.37
C ASP A 251 5.49 -11.05 4.22
N ASN A 252 5.81 -10.32 3.15
CA ASN A 252 5.35 -8.97 2.90
C ASN A 252 4.73 -8.82 1.50
N PRO A 253 3.56 -9.43 1.21
CA PRO A 253 2.98 -9.39 -0.13
C PRO A 253 2.65 -7.97 -0.63
N GLU A 254 2.39 -7.01 0.28
CA GLU A 254 2.22 -5.60 -0.11
C GLU A 254 3.48 -5.02 -0.75
N GLN A 255 4.66 -5.37 -0.24
CA GLN A 255 5.94 -4.93 -0.80
C GLN A 255 6.15 -5.57 -2.17
N LYS A 256 5.85 -6.87 -2.30
CA LYS A 256 5.91 -7.60 -3.58
C LYS A 256 5.07 -6.91 -4.66
N VAL A 257 3.82 -6.56 -4.35
CA VAL A 257 2.93 -5.81 -5.25
C VAL A 257 3.48 -4.42 -5.59
N ASP A 258 4.10 -3.73 -4.64
CA ASP A 258 4.71 -2.42 -4.90
C ASP A 258 5.95 -2.51 -5.81
N VAL A 259 6.79 -3.55 -5.65
CA VAL A 259 7.93 -3.82 -6.55
C VAL A 259 7.42 -4.05 -7.96
N TRP A 260 6.51 -4.99 -8.13
CA TRP A 260 5.91 -5.32 -9.42
C TRP A 260 5.29 -4.10 -10.08
N TYR A 261 4.50 -3.32 -9.34
CA TYR A 261 3.91 -2.11 -9.89
C TYR A 261 4.95 -1.09 -10.35
N ALA A 262 5.98 -0.81 -9.55
CA ALA A 262 6.97 0.19 -9.89
C ALA A 262 7.85 -0.25 -11.07
N CYS A 263 8.28 -1.52 -11.09
CA CYS A 263 9.04 -2.10 -12.20
C CYS A 263 8.18 -2.15 -13.46
N GLY A 264 6.90 -2.53 -13.33
CA GLY A 264 5.93 -2.51 -14.43
C GLY A 264 5.77 -1.13 -15.05
N MET A 265 5.69 -0.07 -14.24
CA MET A 265 5.67 1.31 -14.75
C MET A 265 6.95 1.66 -15.52
N ALA A 266 8.12 1.22 -15.05
CA ALA A 266 9.38 1.46 -15.74
C ALA A 266 9.49 0.67 -17.04
N TYR A 267 9.14 -0.62 -17.03
CA TYR A 267 9.06 -1.45 -18.24
C TYR A 267 8.09 -0.87 -19.27
N LEU A 268 6.93 -0.40 -18.81
CA LEU A 268 5.93 0.29 -19.63
C LEU A 268 6.53 1.51 -20.32
N PHE A 269 7.21 2.41 -19.60
CA PHE A 269 7.78 3.61 -20.22
C PHE A 269 9.01 3.35 -21.10
N ASN A 270 9.67 2.21 -20.95
CA ASN A 270 10.78 1.78 -21.81
C ASN A 270 10.36 0.89 -22.99
N GLY A 271 9.09 0.48 -23.08
CA GLY A 271 8.62 -0.40 -24.15
C GLY A 271 8.97 -1.88 -23.97
N GLU A 272 9.30 -2.30 -22.74
CA GLU A 272 9.63 -3.69 -22.40
C GLU A 272 8.35 -4.52 -22.22
N HIS A 273 7.68 -4.84 -23.33
CA HIS A 273 6.35 -5.46 -23.32
C HIS A 273 6.29 -6.84 -22.66
N GLU A 274 7.25 -7.72 -22.94
CA GLU A 274 7.28 -9.08 -22.36
C GLU A 274 7.44 -9.05 -20.84
N LYS A 275 8.34 -8.19 -20.34
CA LYS A 275 8.56 -8.02 -18.89
C LYS A 275 7.32 -7.42 -18.22
N LEU A 276 6.65 -6.47 -18.87
CA LEU A 276 5.39 -5.90 -18.37
C LEU A 276 4.28 -6.95 -18.32
N ASP A 277 4.11 -7.75 -19.38
CA ASP A 277 3.08 -8.78 -19.44
C ASP A 277 3.31 -9.86 -18.34
N LYS A 278 4.57 -10.25 -18.09
CA LYS A 278 4.93 -11.11 -16.94
C LYS A 278 4.49 -10.49 -15.61
N ILE A 279 4.78 -9.21 -15.38
CA ILE A 279 4.37 -8.50 -14.15
C ILE A 279 2.86 -8.46 -13.99
N LEU A 280 2.10 -8.22 -15.07
CA LEU A 280 0.64 -8.21 -15.03
C LEU A 280 0.11 -9.59 -14.61
N SER A 281 0.65 -10.67 -15.19
CA SER A 281 0.30 -12.06 -14.82
C SER A 281 0.63 -12.34 -13.35
N ASP A 282 1.83 -11.99 -12.90
CA ASP A 282 2.29 -12.20 -11.52
C ASP A 282 1.38 -11.50 -10.49
N ILE A 283 0.98 -10.25 -10.78
CA ILE A 283 0.03 -9.51 -9.94
C ILE A 283 -1.34 -10.21 -9.94
N GLU A 284 -1.84 -10.62 -11.11
CA GLU A 284 -3.15 -11.26 -11.29
C GLU A 284 -3.23 -12.66 -10.62
N GLU A 285 -2.14 -13.42 -10.62
CA GLU A 285 -2.06 -14.75 -10.01
C GLU A 285 -1.84 -14.72 -8.49
N LEU A 286 -1.42 -13.58 -7.93
CA LEU A 286 -1.19 -13.46 -6.48
C LEU A 286 -2.47 -13.76 -5.68
N LYS A 287 -2.49 -14.89 -4.98
CA LYS A 287 -3.60 -15.29 -4.10
C LYS A 287 -3.45 -14.63 -2.73
N THR A 288 -4.54 -14.06 -2.22
CA THR A 288 -4.57 -13.51 -0.86
C THR A 288 -5.97 -13.50 -0.28
N ASP A 289 -6.09 -13.90 0.99
CA ASP A 289 -7.31 -13.74 1.77
C ASP A 289 -7.35 -12.41 2.54
N ASN A 290 -6.28 -11.61 2.44
CA ASN A 290 -6.18 -10.33 3.11
C ASN A 290 -6.80 -9.23 2.22
N ARG A 291 -7.93 -8.66 2.69
CA ARG A 291 -8.66 -7.60 1.98
C ARG A 291 -7.78 -6.43 1.58
N ARG A 292 -6.85 -6.01 2.43
CA ARG A 292 -5.97 -4.86 2.14
C ARG A 292 -4.98 -5.17 1.01
N ILE A 293 -4.43 -6.39 0.99
CA ILE A 293 -3.54 -6.83 -0.10
C ILE A 293 -4.34 -6.97 -1.40
N ALA A 294 -5.56 -7.52 -1.35
CA ALA A 294 -6.44 -7.65 -2.50
C ALA A 294 -6.78 -6.28 -3.13
N ILE A 295 -7.20 -5.31 -2.31
CA ILE A 295 -7.46 -3.94 -2.79
C ILE A 295 -6.21 -3.34 -3.42
N ARG A 296 -5.05 -3.44 -2.73
CA ARG A 296 -3.79 -2.87 -3.23
C ARG A 296 -3.38 -3.52 -4.56
N LYS A 297 -3.51 -4.84 -4.69
CA LYS A 297 -3.27 -5.60 -5.92
C LYS A 297 -4.16 -5.09 -7.05
N ASN A 298 -5.48 -5.04 -6.85
CA ASN A 298 -6.44 -4.58 -7.86
C ASN A 298 -6.14 -3.15 -8.30
N GLU A 299 -5.86 -2.26 -7.34
CA GLU A 299 -5.50 -0.87 -7.65
C GLU A 299 -4.27 -0.78 -8.57
N ARG A 300 -3.23 -1.58 -8.32
CA ARG A 300 -2.01 -1.57 -9.12
C ARG A 300 -2.19 -2.21 -10.48
N LEU A 301 -2.93 -3.31 -10.55
CA LEU A 301 -3.22 -4.02 -11.80
C LEU A 301 -4.01 -3.13 -12.76
N ILE A 302 -5.13 -2.57 -12.30
CA ILE A 302 -5.98 -1.69 -13.10
C ILE A 302 -5.20 -0.48 -13.58
N ASP A 303 -4.38 0.12 -12.70
CA ASP A 303 -3.59 1.27 -13.10
C ASP A 303 -2.60 0.93 -14.22
N LEU A 304 -1.86 -0.18 -14.11
CA LEU A 304 -0.92 -0.61 -15.13
C LEU A 304 -1.63 -0.88 -16.47
N LYS A 305 -2.77 -1.58 -16.46
CA LYS A 305 -3.58 -1.84 -17.67
C LYS A 305 -4.04 -0.52 -18.31
N LEU A 306 -4.56 0.41 -17.52
CA LEU A 306 -4.96 1.73 -18.03
C LEU A 306 -3.79 2.55 -18.56
N GLN A 307 -2.61 2.49 -17.93
CA GLN A 307 -1.41 3.14 -18.46
C GLN A 307 -0.94 2.47 -19.76
N GLN A 308 -1.05 1.14 -19.87
CA GLN A 308 -0.64 0.39 -21.06
C GLN A 308 -1.49 0.79 -22.26
N ILE A 309 -2.82 0.91 -22.08
CA ILE A 309 -3.73 1.46 -23.08
C ILE A 309 -3.34 2.90 -23.42
N LEU A 310 -3.08 3.75 -22.42
CA LEU A 310 -2.78 5.16 -22.66
C LEU A 310 -1.47 5.41 -23.43
N VAL A 311 -0.44 4.61 -23.17
CA VAL A 311 0.91 4.81 -23.71
C VAL A 311 1.11 4.04 -25.02
N HIS A 312 0.65 2.80 -25.08
CA HIS A 312 0.92 1.87 -26.18
C HIS A 312 -0.31 1.48 -27.00
N ASN A 313 -1.51 1.91 -26.61
CA ASN A 313 -2.79 1.49 -27.21
C ASN A 313 -2.96 -0.05 -27.27
N LYS A 314 -2.43 -0.76 -26.26
CA LYS A 314 -2.56 -2.23 -26.11
C LYS A 314 -3.56 -2.52 -24.98
N GLY A 315 -4.44 -3.51 -25.17
CA GLY A 315 -5.48 -3.90 -24.20
C GLY A 315 -6.77 -3.06 -24.28
N GLU A 316 -7.05 -2.42 -25.41
CA GLU A 316 -8.25 -1.57 -25.58
C GLU A 316 -9.56 -2.36 -25.49
N GLU A 317 -9.52 -3.66 -25.81
CA GLU A 317 -10.62 -4.62 -25.68
C GLU A 317 -11.09 -4.81 -24.24
N GLU A 318 -10.24 -4.56 -23.24
CA GLU A 318 -10.60 -4.68 -21.82
C GLU A 318 -11.18 -3.37 -21.24
N LEU A 319 -11.21 -2.26 -22.00
CA LEU A 319 -11.51 -0.93 -21.48
C LEU A 319 -12.90 -0.83 -20.82
N ASP A 320 -13.92 -1.38 -21.46
CA ASP A 320 -15.29 -1.38 -20.93
C ASP A 320 -15.40 -2.24 -19.66
N THR A 321 -14.78 -3.42 -19.66
CA THR A 321 -14.69 -4.29 -18.49
C THR A 321 -14.00 -3.59 -17.32
N ILE A 322 -12.88 -2.90 -17.57
CA ILE A 322 -12.17 -2.12 -16.55
C ILE A 322 -13.06 -0.99 -16.01
N ARG A 323 -13.80 -0.28 -16.88
CA ARG A 323 -14.73 0.77 -16.45
C ARG A 323 -15.77 0.21 -15.48
N ASP A 324 -16.38 -0.92 -15.83
CA ASP A 324 -17.47 -1.51 -15.05
C ASP A 324 -16.96 -1.98 -13.68
N ILE A 325 -15.77 -2.60 -13.62
CA ILE A 325 -15.08 -2.94 -12.36
C ILE A 325 -14.82 -1.69 -11.52
N VAL A 326 -14.29 -0.62 -12.13
CA VAL A 326 -14.00 0.63 -11.42
C VAL A 326 -15.28 1.27 -10.89
N GLU A 327 -16.41 1.18 -11.60
CA GLU A 327 -17.70 1.69 -11.15
C GLU A 327 -18.21 0.92 -9.92
N GLU A 328 -18.21 -0.42 -10.00
CA GLU A 328 -18.70 -1.32 -8.95
C GLU A 328 -17.82 -1.26 -7.68
N GLU A 329 -16.50 -1.31 -7.83
CA GLU A 329 -15.53 -1.38 -6.72
C GLU A 329 -15.01 -0.01 -6.26
N SER A 330 -15.45 1.11 -6.86
CA SER A 330 -14.95 2.47 -6.56
C SER A 330 -14.93 2.85 -5.08
N LYS A 331 -15.81 2.26 -4.26
CA LYS A 331 -15.92 2.50 -2.82
C LYS A 331 -14.84 1.79 -1.99
N ASP A 332 -14.29 0.70 -2.50
CA ASP A 332 -13.24 -0.07 -1.84
C ASP A 332 -11.84 0.50 -2.12
N TYR A 333 -11.68 1.19 -3.26
CA TYR A 333 -10.42 1.83 -3.63
C TYR A 333 -10.14 3.10 -2.84
N SER A 334 -8.85 3.40 -2.69
CA SER A 334 -8.42 4.70 -2.19
C SER A 334 -8.91 5.82 -3.11
N THR A 335 -9.29 6.95 -2.53
CA THR A 335 -9.74 8.13 -3.29
C THR A 335 -8.74 8.55 -4.37
N PHE A 336 -7.44 8.36 -4.10
CA PHE A 336 -6.38 8.67 -5.06
C PHE A 336 -6.43 7.76 -6.30
N TYR A 337 -6.56 6.45 -6.14
CA TYR A 337 -6.62 5.51 -7.26
C TYR A 337 -7.94 5.61 -8.02
N ALA A 338 -9.07 5.74 -7.32
CA ALA A 338 -10.36 5.96 -7.97
C ALA A 338 -10.33 7.19 -8.89
N GLN A 339 -9.79 8.33 -8.40
CA GLN A 339 -9.61 9.52 -9.24
C GLN A 339 -8.61 9.30 -10.38
N LYS A 340 -7.56 8.51 -10.15
CA LYS A 340 -6.60 8.17 -11.20
C LYS A 340 -7.25 7.34 -12.33
N PHE A 341 -8.10 6.37 -11.98
CA PHE A 341 -8.79 5.50 -12.94
C PHE A 341 -9.78 6.29 -13.78
N TRP A 342 -10.67 7.06 -13.15
CA TRP A 342 -11.65 7.87 -13.88
C TRP A 342 -10.99 8.88 -14.81
N ASP A 343 -9.85 9.43 -14.40
CA ASP A 343 -9.06 10.31 -15.25
C ASP A 343 -8.43 9.59 -16.44
N ALA A 344 -7.87 8.40 -16.24
CA ALA A 344 -7.32 7.59 -17.31
C ALA A 344 -8.42 7.17 -18.30
N LEU A 345 -9.52 6.58 -17.80
CA LEU A 345 -10.69 6.19 -18.60
C LEU A 345 -11.22 7.36 -19.43
N SER A 346 -11.49 8.51 -18.79
CA SER A 346 -11.98 9.70 -19.48
C SER A 346 -11.00 10.18 -20.56
N THR A 347 -9.69 10.06 -20.34
CA THR A 347 -8.66 10.39 -21.34
C THR A 347 -8.66 9.40 -22.50
N ILE A 348 -8.80 8.10 -22.24
CA ILE A 348 -8.84 7.05 -23.28
C ILE A 348 -10.07 7.23 -24.17
N TYR A 349 -11.27 7.38 -23.60
CA TYR A 349 -12.49 7.65 -24.38
C TYR A 349 -12.38 8.93 -25.21
N MET A 350 -11.76 9.98 -24.65
CA MET A 350 -11.51 11.22 -25.40
C MET A 350 -10.55 11.01 -26.58
N LYS A 351 -9.52 10.16 -26.44
CA LYS A 351 -8.62 9.80 -27.54
C LYS A 351 -9.34 9.04 -28.66
N ARG A 352 -10.29 8.18 -28.29
CA ARG A 352 -11.18 7.44 -29.22
C ARG A 352 -12.30 8.28 -29.83
N ASN A 353 -12.37 9.58 -29.49
CA ASN A 353 -13.46 10.50 -29.86
C ASN A 353 -14.85 10.07 -29.34
N GLU A 354 -14.90 9.21 -28.32
CA GLU A 354 -16.12 8.80 -27.62
C GLU A 354 -16.47 9.82 -26.54
N PHE A 355 -16.84 11.04 -26.98
CA PHE A 355 -16.97 12.19 -26.08
C PHE A 355 -18.07 12.05 -25.02
N ARG A 356 -19.12 11.26 -25.30
CA ARG A 356 -20.21 11.01 -24.34
C ARG A 356 -19.71 10.19 -23.15
N GLU A 357 -19.01 9.09 -23.41
CA GLU A 357 -18.44 8.23 -22.37
C GLU A 357 -17.30 8.91 -21.62
N SER A 358 -16.48 9.69 -22.34
CA SER A 358 -15.46 10.54 -21.71
C SER A 358 -16.09 11.51 -20.70
N LEU A 359 -17.22 12.14 -21.04
CA LEU A 359 -17.92 13.07 -20.16
C LEU A 359 -18.54 12.36 -18.94
N LYS A 360 -19.10 11.15 -19.10
CA LYS A 360 -19.60 10.33 -17.98
C LYS A 360 -18.47 10.01 -16.99
N CYS A 361 -17.34 9.50 -17.48
CA CYS A 361 -16.16 9.22 -16.65
C CYS A 361 -15.66 10.50 -15.95
N ASN A 362 -15.67 11.64 -16.67
CA ASN A 362 -15.23 12.92 -16.13
C ASN A 362 -16.15 13.44 -15.00
N TYR A 363 -17.45 13.10 -15.04
CA TYR A 363 -18.40 13.48 -14.00
C TYR A 363 -18.04 12.85 -12.65
N HIS A 364 -17.63 11.58 -12.63
CA HIS A 364 -17.17 10.93 -11.40
C HIS A 364 -16.02 11.73 -10.72
N LEU A 365 -15.05 12.23 -11.49
CA LEU A 365 -13.94 13.05 -10.98
C LEU A 365 -14.39 14.34 -10.28
N LEU A 366 -15.43 14.99 -10.82
CA LEU A 366 -15.92 16.27 -10.31
C LEU A 366 -16.71 16.13 -9.01
N ILE A 367 -17.24 14.93 -8.72
CA ILE A 367 -17.98 14.63 -7.49
C ILE A 367 -17.04 14.28 -6.32
N TYR A 368 -15.86 13.72 -6.61
CA TYR A 368 -14.93 13.33 -5.54
C TYR A 368 -14.50 14.52 -4.68
N LYS A 369 -14.36 14.26 -3.37
CA LYS A 369 -13.86 15.24 -2.41
C LYS A 369 -12.50 15.77 -2.86
N LYS A 370 -12.36 17.10 -2.88
CA LYS A 370 -11.08 17.76 -3.19
C LYS A 370 -10.06 17.41 -2.10
N THR A 371 -9.00 16.71 -2.50
CA THR A 371 -7.82 16.47 -1.66
C THR A 371 -6.62 17.19 -2.28
N ARG A 372 -5.65 17.61 -1.45
CA ARG A 372 -4.43 18.29 -1.93
C ARG A 372 -3.67 17.44 -2.95
N ARG A 373 -3.53 16.13 -2.68
CA ARG A 373 -2.84 15.15 -3.54
C ARG A 373 -3.50 14.96 -4.89
N ALA A 374 -4.83 15.06 -4.97
CA ALA A 374 -5.60 14.84 -6.20
C ALA A 374 -6.12 16.12 -6.86
N ASN A 375 -5.74 17.30 -6.35
CA ASN A 375 -6.21 18.57 -6.90
C ASN A 375 -5.92 18.72 -8.40
N HIS A 376 -4.80 18.15 -8.86
CA HIS A 376 -4.44 18.13 -10.28
C HIS A 376 -5.41 17.30 -11.15
N TYR A 377 -6.01 16.22 -10.61
CA TYR A 377 -7.07 15.46 -11.32
C TYR A 377 -8.33 16.31 -11.45
N TYR A 378 -8.71 17.03 -10.39
CA TYR A 378 -9.87 17.93 -10.43
C TYR A 378 -9.69 19.09 -11.43
N ILE A 379 -8.52 19.74 -11.44
CA ILE A 379 -8.20 20.81 -12.40
C ILE A 379 -8.31 20.25 -13.82
N ARG A 380 -7.65 19.12 -14.11
CA ARG A 380 -7.70 18.51 -15.42
C ARG A 380 -9.10 18.04 -15.83
N ALA A 381 -9.89 17.50 -14.90
CA ALA A 381 -11.28 17.14 -15.16
C ALA A 381 -12.12 18.37 -15.53
N THR A 382 -11.88 19.51 -14.86
CA THR A 382 -12.53 20.78 -15.17
C THR A 382 -12.16 21.29 -16.57
N LEU A 383 -10.87 21.23 -16.93
CA LEU A 383 -10.40 21.60 -18.28
C LEU A 383 -10.96 20.66 -19.34
N ARG A 384 -10.98 19.35 -19.06
CA ARG A 384 -11.54 18.33 -19.96
C ARG A 384 -13.04 18.54 -20.17
N GLU A 385 -13.79 18.85 -19.12
CA GLU A 385 -15.21 19.16 -19.20
C GLU A 385 -15.50 20.32 -20.18
N ILE A 386 -14.75 21.42 -20.07
CA ILE A 386 -14.88 22.58 -20.97
C ILE A 386 -14.61 22.17 -22.42
N TYR A 387 -13.52 21.42 -22.65
CA TYR A 387 -13.17 20.91 -23.98
C TYR A 387 -14.27 20.01 -24.55
N LEU A 388 -14.81 19.08 -23.76
CA LEU A 388 -15.85 18.16 -24.20
C LEU A 388 -17.15 18.88 -24.57
N TYR A 389 -17.57 19.90 -23.81
CA TYR A 389 -18.75 20.70 -24.18
C TYR A 389 -18.54 21.49 -25.46
N TYR A 390 -17.34 22.04 -25.66
CA TYR A 390 -16.99 22.73 -26.90
C TYR A 390 -17.08 21.80 -28.12
N VAL A 391 -16.45 20.62 -28.05
CA VAL A 391 -16.44 19.65 -29.17
C VAL A 391 -17.83 19.05 -29.44
N GLN A 392 -18.68 18.93 -28.42
CA GLN A 392 -20.07 18.49 -28.58
C GLN A 392 -21.04 19.57 -29.08
N GLY A 393 -20.58 20.80 -29.35
CA GLY A 393 -21.44 21.90 -29.80
C GLY A 393 -22.41 22.42 -28.74
N LYS A 394 -22.17 22.14 -27.46
CA LYS A 394 -23.01 22.58 -26.34
C LYS A 394 -22.65 23.99 -25.89
N GLU A 395 -22.83 24.97 -26.78
CA GLU A 395 -22.30 26.34 -26.63
C GLU A 395 -22.73 27.02 -25.33
N THR A 396 -24.01 26.93 -24.96
CA THR A 396 -24.55 27.57 -23.74
C THR A 396 -23.87 27.05 -22.47
N ILE A 397 -23.71 25.73 -22.37
CA ILE A 397 -23.08 25.06 -21.22
C ILE A 397 -21.58 25.36 -21.21
N PHE A 398 -20.94 25.28 -22.37
CA PHE A 398 -19.54 25.61 -22.55
C PHE A 398 -19.21 27.04 -22.08
N GLU A 399 -19.97 28.05 -22.53
CA GLU A 399 -19.72 29.45 -22.17
C GLU A 399 -19.94 29.72 -20.68
N SER A 400 -21.01 29.15 -20.12
CA SER A 400 -21.30 29.25 -18.69
C SER A 400 -20.16 28.65 -17.86
N ARG A 401 -19.69 27.46 -18.23
CA ARG A 401 -18.61 26.78 -17.52
C ARG A 401 -17.28 27.49 -17.67
N LEU A 402 -16.94 27.98 -18.85
CA LEU A 402 -15.73 28.76 -19.10
C LEU A 402 -15.71 30.05 -18.26
N LYS A 403 -16.84 30.77 -18.18
CA LYS A 403 -16.96 31.95 -17.30
C LYS A 403 -16.81 31.59 -15.82
N SER A 404 -17.42 30.48 -15.39
CA SER A 404 -17.32 30.01 -14.00
C SER A 404 -15.87 29.71 -13.61
N VAL A 405 -15.12 29.00 -14.46
CA VAL A 405 -13.73 28.62 -14.18
C VAL A 405 -12.79 29.81 -14.24
N THR A 406 -12.95 30.71 -15.22
CA THR A 406 -12.11 31.92 -15.35
C THR A 406 -12.32 32.92 -14.20
N ARG A 407 -13.51 32.96 -13.59
CA ARG A 407 -13.81 33.76 -12.40
C ARG A 407 -13.44 33.07 -11.08
N SER A 408 -13.11 31.79 -11.11
CA SER A 408 -12.77 31.04 -9.90
C SER A 408 -11.32 31.28 -9.47
N ASN A 409 -11.06 31.25 -8.16
CA ASN A 409 -9.70 31.26 -7.60
C ASN A 409 -9.00 29.89 -7.72
N MET A 410 -9.22 29.18 -8.82
CA MET A 410 -8.58 27.88 -9.07
C MET A 410 -7.09 28.09 -9.34
N PRO A 411 -6.19 27.30 -8.71
CA PRO A 411 -4.75 27.46 -8.86
C PRO A 411 -4.27 26.89 -10.21
N LEU A 412 -4.63 27.57 -11.29
CA LEU A 412 -4.25 27.20 -12.65
C LEU A 412 -2.84 27.68 -12.97
N THR A 413 -2.07 26.83 -13.67
CA THR A 413 -0.77 27.22 -14.24
C THR A 413 -0.94 28.25 -15.36
N ASP A 414 0.12 28.99 -15.69
CA ASP A 414 0.06 29.96 -16.80
C ASP A 414 -0.22 29.28 -18.15
N GLN A 415 0.24 28.03 -18.33
CA GLN A 415 -0.11 27.21 -19.47
C GLN A 415 -1.62 26.94 -19.52
N GLU A 416 -2.24 26.54 -18.41
CA GLU A 416 -3.69 26.24 -18.33
C GLU A 416 -4.56 27.48 -18.53
N LYS A 417 -4.17 28.62 -17.95
CA LYS A 417 -4.83 29.92 -18.18
C LYS A 417 -4.78 30.30 -19.65
N SER A 418 -3.62 30.14 -20.29
CA SER A 418 -3.44 30.39 -21.73
C SER A 418 -4.33 29.49 -22.58
N LEU A 419 -4.44 28.20 -22.23
CA LEU A 419 -5.32 27.25 -22.91
C LEU A 419 -6.79 27.67 -22.83
N LEU A 420 -7.27 28.05 -21.63
CA LEU A 420 -8.65 28.50 -21.43
C LEU A 420 -8.99 29.77 -22.21
N LYS A 421 -8.11 30.76 -22.22
CA LYS A 421 -8.32 32.03 -22.96
C LYS A 421 -8.47 31.79 -24.46
N ASN A 422 -7.83 30.75 -24.98
CA ASN A 422 -7.67 30.50 -26.40
C ASN A 422 -8.56 29.37 -26.96
N ILE A 423 -9.42 28.74 -26.15
CA ILE A 423 -10.15 27.54 -26.58
C ILE A 423 -11.15 27.81 -27.75
N LYS A 424 -11.61 29.06 -27.91
CA LYS A 424 -12.43 29.48 -29.06
C LYS A 424 -11.60 29.74 -30.33
N ASN A 425 -10.27 29.78 -30.24
CA ASN A 425 -9.39 29.96 -31.38
C ASN A 425 -9.06 28.59 -31.99
N GLY A 426 -9.54 28.36 -33.21
CA GLY A 426 -9.46 27.09 -33.95
C GLY A 426 -8.07 26.43 -33.92
N GLU A 427 -7.02 27.21 -34.10
CA GLU A 427 -5.62 26.74 -34.16
C GLU A 427 -5.11 26.23 -32.80
N LYS A 428 -5.69 26.69 -31.69
CA LYS A 428 -5.23 26.37 -30.33
C LYS A 428 -6.00 25.23 -29.67
N ILE A 429 -7.07 24.73 -30.32
CA ILE A 429 -7.83 23.55 -29.87
C ILE A 429 -6.97 22.28 -29.91
N ALA A 430 -6.12 22.14 -30.93
CA ALA A 430 -5.19 21.01 -31.03
C ALA A 430 -4.20 21.00 -29.85
N ALA A 431 -3.70 22.16 -29.45
CA ALA A 431 -2.83 22.31 -28.27
C ALA A 431 -3.59 22.01 -26.97
N TYR A 432 -4.86 22.41 -26.86
CA TYR A 432 -5.72 22.07 -25.73
C TYR A 432 -5.94 20.55 -25.62
N LYS A 433 -6.30 19.91 -26.73
CA LYS A 433 -6.48 18.46 -26.82
C LYS A 433 -5.18 17.73 -26.45
N ALA A 434 -4.04 18.17 -26.98
CA ALA A 434 -2.73 17.58 -26.69
C ALA A 434 -2.33 17.69 -25.21
N TYR A 435 -2.61 18.84 -24.58
CA TYR A 435 -2.39 19.03 -23.15
C TYR A 435 -3.22 18.04 -22.31
N LEU A 436 -4.52 17.90 -22.62
CA LEU A 436 -5.40 16.95 -21.92
C LEU A 436 -5.00 15.49 -22.13
N MET A 437 -4.42 15.16 -23.28
CA MET A 437 -3.91 13.81 -23.60
C MET A 437 -2.55 13.47 -22.96
N ARG A 438 -1.92 14.40 -22.22
CA ARG A 438 -0.53 14.28 -21.72
C ARG A 438 0.52 14.03 -22.81
N LYS A 439 0.27 14.38 -24.08
CA LYS A 439 1.35 14.52 -25.08
C LYS A 439 2.08 15.84 -24.81
N LYS A 440 3.01 15.86 -23.85
CA LYS A 440 4.16 16.79 -23.98
C LYS A 440 5.19 16.07 -24.84
N LYS A 441 5.61 16.73 -25.92
CA LYS A 441 6.59 16.25 -26.89
C LYS A 441 7.75 15.54 -26.18
N THR A 442 8.13 14.42 -26.78
CA THR A 442 9.41 13.70 -26.66
C THR A 442 10.56 14.59 -26.21
#